data_AF-A0A9W7BN67-F1
#
_entry.id   AF-A0A9W7BN67-F1
#
_cell.length_a   1.000
_cell.length_b   1.000
_cell.length_c   1.000
_cell.angle_alpha   90.00
_cell.angle_beta   90.00
_cell.angle_gamma   90.00
#
_symmetry.space_group_name_H-M   'P 1'
#
loop_
_entity.id
_entity.type
_entity.pdbx_description
1 polymer ?
#
loop_
_entity_poly.entity_id
_entity_poly.type
_entity_poly.pdbx_seq_one_letter_code
_entity_poly.pdbx_strand_id
1 'polypeptide(L)'
;MLMNNLHKTLPKNKSPKSINTKMMTTIAVDMTALKVAMASTFVLLLKMNYSNMMTGKYRISAGGRPPEDVKLFPKSGAQDFSGDSKVFNNPEKEKHVKQKLTRALRIVANDLENIPIGLIVMWGSLVCCYNVNAHIACSAGFALGRVGHTISYELELQPHRAWGWGLGIVSSSLLAANGVIGAFLL
;
A
#
# COMPACT_ATOMS: atom_id res chain seq x y z
N MET A 1 -24.15 -32.42 -83.10
CA MET A 1 -25.49 -32.47 -82.47
C MET A 1 -25.27 -32.74 -81.00
N LEU A 2 -25.57 -31.76 -80.13
CA LEU A 2 -25.74 -31.86 -78.66
C LEU A 2 -24.50 -32.30 -77.84
N MET A 3 -23.97 -31.58 -76.85
CA MET A 3 -24.33 -30.34 -76.19
C MET A 3 -23.07 -29.73 -75.56
N ASN A 4 -22.80 -28.48 -75.94
CA ASN A 4 -22.10 -27.48 -75.13
C ASN A 4 -22.90 -27.18 -73.84
N ASN A 5 -22.21 -26.60 -72.87
CA ASN A 5 -22.70 -25.89 -71.68
C ASN A 5 -22.78 -26.69 -70.39
N LEU A 6 -21.64 -26.81 -69.70
CA LEU A 6 -21.60 -26.77 -68.24
C LEU A 6 -20.37 -26.00 -67.75
N HIS A 7 -20.11 -24.84 -68.36
CA HIS A 7 -19.29 -23.80 -67.76
C HIS A 7 -20.18 -22.96 -66.81
N LYS A 8 -20.57 -23.56 -65.68
CA LYS A 8 -21.15 -22.79 -64.56
C LYS A 8 -20.02 -22.44 -63.60
N THR A 9 -19.60 -21.19 -63.72
CA THR A 9 -18.78 -20.41 -62.81
C THR A 9 -19.15 -20.68 -61.35
N LEU A 10 -18.32 -21.45 -60.64
CA LEU A 10 -18.35 -21.49 -59.19
C LEU A 10 -17.94 -20.11 -58.67
N PRO A 11 -18.77 -19.45 -57.84
CA PRO A 11 -18.38 -18.19 -57.24
C PRO A 11 -17.16 -18.44 -56.35
N LYS A 12 -16.08 -17.67 -56.58
CA LYS A 12 -14.97 -17.51 -55.62
C LYS A 12 -15.58 -17.00 -54.31
N ASN A 13 -15.95 -17.93 -53.43
CA ASN A 13 -16.47 -17.57 -52.13
C ASN A 13 -15.30 -17.00 -51.33
N LYS A 14 -15.44 -15.71 -51.02
CA LYS A 14 -14.45 -14.86 -50.37
C LYS A 14 -13.97 -15.54 -49.10
N SER A 15 -12.67 -15.40 -48.82
CA SER A 15 -12.05 -15.85 -47.57
C SER A 15 -12.95 -15.48 -46.39
N PRO A 16 -13.10 -16.35 -45.37
CA PRO A 16 -13.76 -15.95 -44.14
C PRO A 16 -13.07 -14.67 -43.67
N LYS A 17 -13.86 -13.59 -43.57
CA LYS A 17 -13.44 -12.30 -43.02
C LYS A 17 -12.66 -12.62 -41.75
N SER A 18 -11.42 -12.13 -41.67
CA SER A 18 -10.60 -12.21 -40.46
C SER A 18 -11.46 -11.73 -39.29
N ILE A 19 -11.93 -12.69 -38.50
CA ILE A 19 -12.53 -12.40 -37.21
C ILE A 19 -11.46 -11.58 -36.52
N ASN A 20 -11.79 -10.34 -36.15
CA ASN A 20 -10.95 -9.55 -35.26
C ASN A 20 -10.81 -10.39 -33.99
N THR A 21 -9.80 -11.24 -33.95
CA THR A 21 -9.34 -11.93 -32.76
C THR A 21 -8.93 -10.80 -31.85
N LYS A 22 -9.87 -10.36 -30.99
CA LYS A 22 -9.52 -9.58 -29.80
C LYS A 22 -8.37 -10.36 -29.19
N MET A 23 -7.15 -9.83 -29.25
CA MET A 23 -6.01 -10.44 -28.57
C MET A 23 -6.44 -10.57 -27.12
N MET A 24 -6.72 -11.79 -26.68
CA MET A 24 -6.93 -12.04 -25.27
C MET A 24 -5.56 -11.90 -24.62
N THR A 25 -5.33 -10.76 -24.00
CA THR A 25 -4.14 -10.55 -23.18
C THR A 25 -4.29 -11.42 -21.94
N THR A 26 -3.66 -12.59 -21.96
CA THR A 26 -3.58 -13.45 -20.77
C THR A 26 -2.63 -12.79 -19.78
N ILE A 27 -3.19 -12.28 -18.68
CA ILE A 27 -2.38 -11.79 -17.56
C ILE A 27 -1.83 -13.01 -16.83
N ALA A 28 -0.58 -13.37 -17.13
CA ALA A 28 0.17 -14.36 -16.38
C ALA A 28 1.06 -13.64 -15.37
N VAL A 29 0.88 -13.94 -14.09
CA VAL A 29 1.66 -13.35 -12.99
C VAL A 29 2.65 -14.38 -12.46
N ASP A 30 3.88 -13.96 -12.21
CA ASP A 30 4.85 -14.82 -11.54
C ASP A 30 4.39 -15.16 -10.10
N MET A 31 4.35 -16.44 -9.78
CA MET A 31 3.85 -16.94 -8.50
C MET A 31 4.72 -16.47 -7.32
N THR A 32 6.02 -16.29 -7.52
CA THR A 32 6.94 -15.85 -6.47
C THR A 32 6.73 -14.36 -6.18
N ALA A 33 6.65 -13.53 -7.21
CA ALA A 33 6.33 -12.11 -7.06
C ALA A 33 4.97 -11.90 -6.38
N LEU A 34 3.95 -12.69 -6.75
CA LEU A 34 2.64 -12.65 -6.11
C LEU A 34 2.72 -12.96 -4.61
N LYS A 35 3.42 -14.05 -4.23
CA LYS A 35 3.60 -14.42 -2.82
C LYS A 35 4.29 -13.32 -2.02
N VAL A 36 5.33 -12.69 -2.58
CA VAL A 36 6.08 -11.62 -1.92
C VAL A 36 5.24 -10.34 -1.80
N ALA A 37 4.50 -9.95 -2.84
CA ALA A 37 3.59 -8.80 -2.79
C ALA A 37 2.48 -9.00 -1.75
N MET A 38 1.91 -10.21 -1.68
CA MET A 38 0.89 -10.55 -0.69
C MET A 38 1.46 -10.55 0.75
N ALA A 39 2.60 -11.19 0.96
CA ALA A 39 3.28 -11.20 2.25
C ALA A 39 3.64 -9.77 2.72
N SER A 40 4.16 -8.94 1.81
CA SER A 40 4.50 -7.53 2.06
C SER A 40 3.26 -6.72 2.45
N THR A 41 2.15 -6.90 1.73
CA THR A 41 0.87 -6.27 2.05
C THR A 41 0.35 -6.70 3.43
N PHE A 42 0.44 -7.98 3.75
CA PHE A 42 0.01 -8.50 5.06
C PHE A 42 0.83 -7.91 6.21
N VAL A 43 2.16 -7.83 6.06
CA VAL A 43 3.04 -7.18 7.05
C VAL A 43 2.66 -5.71 7.24
N LEU A 44 2.43 -4.97 6.14
CA LEU A 44 2.02 -3.57 6.19
C LEU A 44 0.66 -3.37 6.87
N LEU A 45 -0.29 -4.29 6.63
CA LEU A 45 -1.59 -4.30 7.29
C LEU A 45 -1.46 -4.47 8.80
N LEU A 46 -0.70 -5.49 9.24
CA LEU A 46 -0.44 -5.72 10.67
C LEU A 46 0.20 -4.49 11.32
N LYS A 47 1.18 -3.89 10.64
CA LYS A 47 1.86 -2.69 11.10
C LYS A 47 0.92 -1.48 11.20
N MET A 48 0.00 -1.30 10.25
CA MET A 48 -0.96 -0.20 10.28
C MET A 48 -1.98 -0.38 11.42
N ASN A 49 -2.47 -1.60 11.62
CA ASN A 49 -3.33 -1.94 12.76
C ASN A 49 -2.63 -1.68 14.09
N TYR A 50 -1.37 -2.09 14.23
CA TYR A 50 -0.56 -1.81 15.41
C TYR A 50 -0.43 -0.30 15.68
N SER A 51 -0.12 0.49 14.64
CA SER A 51 0.06 1.95 14.76
C SER A 51 -1.24 2.66 15.17
N ASN A 52 -2.38 2.19 14.64
CA ASN A 52 -3.70 2.69 15.02
C ASN A 52 -4.05 2.33 16.48
N MET A 53 -3.76 1.11 16.91
CA MET A 53 -3.95 0.68 18.30
C MET A 53 -3.09 1.50 19.28
N MET A 54 -1.83 1.75 18.94
CA MET A 54 -0.92 2.58 19.76
C MET A 54 -1.41 4.02 19.86
N THR A 55 -1.86 4.61 18.74
CA THR A 55 -2.48 5.94 18.74
C THR A 55 -3.72 5.98 19.64
N GLY A 56 -4.57 4.95 19.61
CA GLY A 56 -5.72 4.82 20.50
C GLY A 56 -5.33 4.82 21.99
N LYS A 57 -4.30 4.04 22.36
CA LYS A 57 -3.77 4.00 23.74
C LYS A 57 -3.23 5.37 24.17
N TYR A 58 -2.51 6.08 23.30
CA TYR A 58 -1.99 7.40 23.62
C TYR A 58 -3.08 8.47 23.70
N ARG A 59 -4.16 8.38 22.90
CA ARG A 59 -5.32 9.26 23.01
C ARG A 59 -6.00 9.12 24.37
N ILE A 60 -6.25 7.88 24.84
CA ILE A 60 -6.80 7.62 26.18
C ILE A 60 -5.90 8.20 27.27
N SER A 61 -4.59 8.01 27.11
CA SER A 61 -3.59 8.49 28.06
C SER A 61 -3.58 10.02 28.13
N ALA A 62 -3.65 10.68 26.98
CA ALA A 62 -3.61 12.13 26.83
C ALA A 62 -4.93 12.83 27.17
N GLY A 63 -6.05 12.11 27.24
CA GLY A 63 -7.37 12.74 27.41
C GLY A 63 -8.05 13.12 26.08
N GLY A 64 -7.44 12.79 24.94
CA GLY A 64 -7.86 13.26 23.61
C GLY A 64 -8.97 12.43 22.95
N ARG A 65 -9.83 11.75 23.72
CA ARG A 65 -10.98 11.01 23.15
C ARG A 65 -12.23 11.88 23.11
N PRO A 66 -13.13 11.59 22.17
CA PRO A 66 -14.45 12.20 22.19
C PRO A 66 -15.17 11.95 23.53
N PRO A 67 -15.88 12.94 24.08
CA PRO A 67 -16.51 12.83 25.40
C PRO A 67 -17.59 11.74 25.48
N GLU A 68 -18.19 11.34 24.35
CA GLU A 68 -19.13 10.22 24.27
C GLU A 68 -18.50 8.86 24.65
N ASP A 69 -17.18 8.71 24.45
CA ASP A 69 -16.44 7.47 24.73
C ASP A 69 -16.09 7.30 26.22
N VAL A 70 -16.36 8.31 27.07
CA VAL A 70 -16.04 8.26 28.51
C VAL A 70 -16.72 7.08 29.20
N LYS A 71 -17.95 6.74 28.78
CA LYS A 71 -18.71 5.60 29.32
C LYS A 71 -18.04 4.25 29.03
N LEU A 72 -17.29 4.14 27.93
CA LEU A 72 -16.57 2.92 27.55
C LEU A 72 -15.29 2.73 28.38
N PHE A 73 -14.73 3.82 28.90
CA PHE A 73 -13.48 3.77 29.67
C PHE A 73 -13.57 4.61 30.96
N PRO A 74 -14.38 4.18 31.95
CA PRO A 74 -14.66 4.95 33.17
C PRO A 74 -13.41 5.23 34.03
N LYS A 75 -12.31 4.46 33.85
CA LYS A 75 -11.04 4.64 34.56
C LYS A 75 -10.08 5.66 33.91
N SER A 76 -10.44 6.26 32.79
CA SER A 76 -9.51 7.07 31.97
C SER A 76 -9.44 8.55 32.35
N GLY A 77 -10.31 9.00 33.26
CA GLY A 77 -10.47 10.41 33.63
C GLY A 77 -11.24 11.20 32.56
N ALA A 78 -11.31 12.53 32.75
CA ALA A 78 -11.93 13.43 31.80
C ALA A 78 -11.31 13.30 30.39
N GLN A 79 -12.16 13.43 29.37
CA GLN A 79 -11.78 13.36 27.96
C GLN A 79 -12.45 14.50 27.19
N ASP A 80 -11.74 15.04 26.21
CA ASP A 80 -12.19 16.06 25.27
C ASP A 80 -11.38 15.96 23.98
N PHE A 81 -11.84 16.61 22.92
CA PHE A 81 -11.12 16.58 21.63
C PHE A 81 -9.72 17.21 21.70
N SER A 82 -9.51 18.17 22.61
CA SER A 82 -8.24 18.87 22.79
C SER A 82 -7.28 18.13 23.73
N GLY A 83 -7.78 17.23 24.57
CA GLY A 83 -7.00 16.59 25.63
C GLY A 83 -6.60 17.52 26.77
N ASP A 84 -7.30 18.65 26.94
CA ASP A 84 -7.03 19.66 27.97
C ASP A 84 -7.92 19.47 29.20
N SER A 85 -9.00 18.69 29.07
CA SER A 85 -9.89 18.36 30.19
C SER A 85 -9.24 17.46 31.25
N LYS A 86 -8.17 16.74 30.88
CA LYS A 86 -7.47 15.81 31.76
C LYS A 86 -6.41 16.51 32.59
N VAL A 87 -6.65 16.60 33.89
CA VAL A 87 -5.70 17.19 34.84
C VAL A 87 -4.56 16.22 35.13
N PHE A 88 -3.33 16.65 34.88
CA PHE A 88 -2.12 15.92 35.25
C PHE A 88 -1.49 16.54 36.50
N ASN A 89 -1.19 15.73 37.52
CA ASN A 89 -0.52 16.19 38.73
C ASN A 89 0.94 16.64 38.50
N ASN A 90 1.52 16.26 37.36
CA ASN A 90 2.89 16.62 37.00
C ASN A 90 2.92 17.17 35.55
N PRO A 91 3.34 18.44 35.34
CA PRO A 91 3.39 19.05 34.01
C PRO A 91 4.36 18.34 33.05
N GLU A 92 5.44 17.72 33.53
CA GLU A 92 6.37 16.95 32.69
C GLU A 92 5.70 15.70 32.12
N LYS A 93 4.86 15.04 32.94
CA LYS A 93 4.12 13.85 32.53
C LYS A 93 3.08 14.19 31.46
N GLU A 94 2.39 15.31 31.60
CA GLU A 94 1.47 15.83 30.58
C GLU A 94 2.19 16.04 29.25
N LYS A 95 3.30 16.79 29.28
CA LYS A 95 4.11 17.08 28.08
C LYS A 95 4.57 15.80 27.40
N HIS A 96 5.07 14.82 28.15
CA HIS A 96 5.52 13.53 27.61
C HIS A 96 4.41 12.74 26.93
N VAL A 97 3.23 12.69 27.54
CA VAL A 97 2.07 11.96 26.99
C VAL A 97 1.56 12.65 25.72
N LYS A 98 1.43 13.99 25.72
CA LYS A 98 1.04 14.78 24.54
C LYS A 98 2.07 14.65 23.40
N GLN A 99 3.37 14.60 23.72
CA GLN A 99 4.43 14.35 22.74
C GLN A 99 4.34 12.96 22.11
N LYS A 100 4.14 11.90 22.92
CA LYS A 100 3.94 10.53 22.41
C LYS A 100 2.72 10.42 21.50
N LEU A 101 1.61 11.05 21.87
CA LEU A 101 0.42 11.13 21.02
C LEU A 101 0.74 11.82 19.68
N THR A 102 1.37 12.99 19.72
CA THR A 102 1.76 13.74 18.52
C THR A 102 2.64 12.91 17.60
N ARG A 103 3.58 12.14 18.17
CA ARG A 103 4.47 11.24 17.42
C ARG A 103 3.69 10.11 16.76
N ALA A 104 2.81 9.43 17.48
CA ALA A 104 1.99 8.36 16.94
C ALA A 104 1.07 8.85 15.81
N LEU A 105 0.48 10.04 15.95
CA LEU A 105 -0.33 10.67 14.90
C LEU A 105 0.49 10.92 13.62
N ARG A 106 1.73 11.40 13.75
CA ARG A 106 2.62 11.61 12.61
C ARG A 106 3.02 10.30 11.91
N ILE A 107 3.22 9.23 12.66
CA ILE A 107 3.45 7.88 12.08
C ILE A 107 2.25 7.48 11.22
N VAL A 108 1.04 7.55 11.80
CA VAL A 108 -0.19 7.16 11.10
C VAL A 108 -0.44 8.04 9.87
N ALA A 109 -0.25 9.36 9.97
CA ALA A 109 -0.39 10.26 8.84
C ALA A 109 0.58 9.89 7.70
N ASN A 110 1.85 9.68 8.02
CA ASN A 110 2.83 9.28 7.02
C ASN A 110 2.50 7.92 6.39
N ASP A 111 1.93 7.01 7.16
CA ASP A 111 1.45 5.73 6.64
C ASP A 111 0.30 5.87 5.65
N LEU A 112 -0.67 6.72 5.97
CA LEU A 112 -1.79 7.00 5.09
C LEU A 112 -1.35 7.72 3.79
N GLU A 113 -0.29 8.52 3.85
CA GLU A 113 0.28 9.17 2.67
C GLU A 113 1.03 8.20 1.74
N ASN A 114 1.72 7.19 2.29
CA ASN A 114 2.69 6.39 1.54
C ASN A 114 2.26 4.94 1.29
N ILE A 115 1.62 4.28 2.25
CA ILE A 115 1.27 2.87 2.14
C ILE A 115 0.18 2.65 1.08
N PRO A 116 -0.96 3.38 1.06
CA PRO A 116 -2.01 3.15 0.07
C PRO A 116 -1.50 3.29 -1.37
N ILE A 117 -0.77 4.38 -1.67
CA ILE A 117 -0.22 4.59 -3.00
C ILE A 117 0.84 3.54 -3.35
N GLY A 118 1.71 3.17 -2.38
CA GLY A 118 2.71 2.12 -2.58
C GLY A 118 2.10 0.75 -2.85
N LEU A 119 1.01 0.39 -2.18
CA LEU A 119 0.27 -0.85 -2.43
C LEU A 119 -0.37 -0.82 -3.83
N ILE A 120 -1.01 0.27 -4.22
CA ILE A 120 -1.60 0.41 -5.56
C ILE A 120 -0.52 0.21 -6.63
N VAL A 121 0.63 0.88 -6.48
CA VAL A 121 1.76 0.75 -7.41
C VAL A 121 2.34 -0.66 -7.41
N MET A 122 2.49 -1.29 -6.24
CA MET A 122 2.98 -2.66 -6.14
C MET A 122 2.05 -3.65 -6.86
N TRP A 123 0.76 -3.63 -6.57
CA TRP A 123 -0.19 -4.54 -7.23
C TRP A 123 -0.36 -4.22 -8.72
N GLY A 124 -0.31 -2.94 -9.12
CA GLY A 124 -0.31 -2.55 -10.53
C GLY A 124 0.93 -3.06 -11.27
N SER A 125 2.12 -2.85 -10.70
CA SER A 125 3.39 -3.34 -11.26
C SER A 125 3.45 -4.85 -11.39
N LEU A 126 2.77 -5.60 -10.51
CA LEU A 126 2.72 -7.05 -10.55
C LEU A 126 2.04 -7.57 -11.83
N VAL A 127 1.02 -6.87 -12.32
CA VAL A 127 0.26 -7.24 -13.52
C VAL A 127 1.05 -7.00 -14.80
N CYS A 128 1.86 -5.94 -14.84
CA CYS A 128 2.68 -5.55 -15.99
C CYS A 128 4.18 -5.55 -15.62
N CYS A 129 4.64 -6.64 -15.03
CA CYS A 129 5.99 -6.75 -14.47
C CYS A 129 7.03 -7.01 -15.56
N TYR A 130 7.95 -6.07 -15.80
CA TYR A 130 9.08 -6.28 -16.71
C TYR A 130 10.15 -7.21 -16.10
N ASN A 131 10.59 -6.91 -14.87
CA ASN A 131 11.59 -7.71 -14.15
C ASN A 131 11.04 -8.21 -12.81
N VAL A 132 10.84 -9.53 -12.72
CA VAL A 132 10.31 -10.23 -11.55
C VAL A 132 11.20 -10.08 -10.31
N ASN A 133 12.52 -10.17 -10.47
CA ASN A 133 13.46 -10.06 -9.35
C ASN A 133 13.48 -8.63 -8.79
N ALA A 134 13.42 -7.63 -9.66
CA ALA A 134 13.31 -6.23 -9.25
C ALA A 134 12.01 -5.98 -8.47
N HIS A 135 10.90 -6.55 -8.94
CA HIS A 135 9.62 -6.47 -8.24
C HIS A 135 9.68 -7.11 -6.85
N ILE A 136 10.23 -8.32 -6.72
CA ILE A 136 10.39 -9.02 -5.44
C ILE A 136 11.22 -8.17 -4.47
N ALA A 137 12.39 -7.69 -4.91
CA ALA A 137 13.29 -6.90 -4.08
C ALA A 137 12.66 -5.57 -3.65
N CYS A 138 11.97 -4.87 -4.55
CA CYS A 138 11.35 -3.60 -4.23
C CYS A 138 10.10 -3.77 -3.35
N SER A 139 9.29 -4.81 -3.55
CA SER A 139 8.14 -5.09 -2.69
C SER A 139 8.57 -5.39 -1.24
N ALA A 140 9.60 -6.23 -1.07
CA ALA A 140 10.17 -6.50 0.24
C ALA A 140 10.85 -5.26 0.85
N GLY A 141 11.64 -4.53 0.05
CA GLY A 141 12.31 -3.29 0.47
C GLY A 141 11.33 -2.21 0.91
N PHE A 142 10.21 -2.07 0.20
CA PHE A 142 9.11 -1.17 0.57
C PHE A 142 8.55 -1.54 1.94
N ALA A 143 8.15 -2.79 2.14
CA ALA A 143 7.61 -3.25 3.42
C ALA A 143 8.59 -3.04 4.58
N LEU A 144 9.85 -3.45 4.41
CA LEU A 144 10.91 -3.28 5.41
C LEU A 144 11.19 -1.79 5.70
N GLY A 145 11.23 -0.94 4.68
CA GLY A 145 11.40 0.50 4.84
C GLY A 145 10.28 1.13 5.67
N ARG A 146 9.03 0.77 5.39
CA ARG A 146 7.86 1.28 6.16
C ARG A 146 7.81 0.77 7.59
N VAL A 147 8.20 -0.48 7.84
CA VAL A 147 8.31 -1.04 9.20
C VAL A 147 9.47 -0.37 9.94
N GLY A 148 10.65 -0.30 9.33
CA GLY A 148 11.85 0.33 9.89
C GLY A 148 11.66 1.82 10.19
N HIS A 149 10.93 2.55 9.34
CA HIS A 149 10.54 3.94 9.60
C HIS A 149 9.74 4.06 10.91
N THR A 150 8.80 3.15 11.15
CA THR A 150 7.93 3.15 12.34
C THR A 150 8.73 2.88 13.60
N ILE A 151 9.56 1.84 13.58
CA ILE A 151 10.43 1.46 14.70
C ILE A 151 11.40 2.61 15.03
N SER A 152 12.03 3.19 14.02
CA SER A 152 12.95 4.33 14.20
C SER A 152 12.23 5.58 14.72
N TYR A 153 10.95 5.74 14.36
CA TYR A 153 10.14 6.86 14.83
C TYR A 153 9.81 6.71 16.31
N GLU A 154 9.48 5.50 16.74
CA GLU A 154 9.15 5.19 18.14
C GLU A 154 10.38 5.22 19.07
N LEU A 155 11.53 4.74 18.59
CA LEU A 155 12.80 4.73 19.35
C LEU A 155 13.57 6.06 19.30
N GLU A 156 13.01 7.10 18.67
CA GLU A 156 13.65 8.42 18.52
C GLU A 156 15.03 8.38 17.82
N LEU A 157 15.28 7.34 17.02
CA LEU A 157 16.56 7.10 16.36
C LEU A 157 16.70 8.00 15.11
N GLN A 158 17.34 9.16 15.29
CA GLN A 158 17.94 9.93 14.20
C GLN A 158 19.36 9.40 13.95
N PRO A 159 19.78 9.07 12.71
CA PRO A 159 19.22 9.37 11.38
C PRO A 159 18.41 8.23 10.71
N HIS A 160 18.26 7.08 11.38
CA HIS A 160 17.66 5.86 10.81
C HIS A 160 16.24 6.05 10.25
N ARG A 161 15.48 7.00 10.80
CA ARG A 161 14.18 7.42 10.26
C ARG A 161 14.25 7.86 8.79
N ALA A 162 15.26 8.65 8.42
CA ALA A 162 15.41 9.15 7.06
C ALA A 162 15.76 8.03 6.07
N TRP A 163 16.55 7.05 6.51
CA TRP A 163 16.88 5.88 5.69
C TRP A 163 15.67 4.98 5.46
N GLY A 164 14.86 4.72 6.50
CA GLY A 164 13.62 3.95 6.36
C GLY A 164 12.60 4.63 5.44
N TRP A 165 12.45 5.95 5.56
CA TRP A 165 11.61 6.74 4.66
C TRP A 165 12.14 6.71 3.22
N GLY A 166 13.44 6.97 3.02
CA GLY A 166 14.08 6.98 1.71
C GLY A 166 14.00 5.63 1.01
N LEU A 167 14.24 4.53 1.73
CA LEU A 167 14.08 3.18 1.19
C LEU A 167 12.65 2.94 0.70
N GLY A 168 11.64 3.35 1.47
CA GLY A 168 10.24 3.25 1.08
C GLY A 168 9.92 3.99 -0.22
N ILE A 169 10.36 5.24 -0.34
CA ILE A 169 10.13 6.07 -1.54
C ILE A 169 10.87 5.51 -2.76
N VAL A 170 12.13 5.10 -2.60
CA VAL A 170 12.92 4.53 -3.70
C VAL A 170 12.30 3.23 -4.18
N SER A 171 11.92 2.33 -3.26
CA SER A 171 11.28 1.06 -3.63
C SER A 171 9.94 1.25 -4.34
N SER A 172 9.07 2.16 -3.89
CA SER A 172 7.79 2.41 -4.57
C SER A 172 7.99 3.05 -5.95
N SER A 173 8.97 3.95 -6.09
CA SER A 173 9.30 4.58 -7.37
C SER A 173 9.87 3.57 -8.38
N LEU A 174 10.72 2.64 -7.91
CA LEU A 174 11.24 1.56 -8.75
C LEU A 174 10.16 0.55 -9.17
N LEU A 175 9.20 0.25 -8.28
CA LEU A 175 8.02 -0.55 -8.65
C LEU A 175 7.20 0.14 -9.76
N ALA A 176 6.97 1.45 -9.63
CA ALA A 176 6.27 2.22 -10.65
C ALA A 176 7.01 2.17 -12.00
N ALA A 177 8.33 2.42 -11.99
CA ALA A 177 9.15 2.34 -13.20
C ALA A 177 9.12 0.94 -13.84
N ASN A 178 9.27 -0.11 -13.03
CA ASN A 178 9.22 -1.50 -13.50
C ASN A 178 7.85 -1.85 -14.12
N GLY A 179 6.76 -1.35 -13.53
CA GLY A 179 5.41 -1.52 -14.07
C GLY A 179 5.18 -0.75 -15.37
N VAL A 180 5.62 0.51 -15.46
CA VAL A 180 5.48 1.34 -16.67
C VAL A 180 6.27 0.72 -17.83
N ILE A 181 7.52 0.33 -17.60
CA ILE A 181 8.35 -0.30 -18.62
C ILE A 181 7.69 -1.60 -19.10
N GLY A 182 7.19 -2.43 -18.19
CA GLY A 182 6.50 -3.66 -18.57
C GLY A 182 5.19 -3.40 -19.32
N ALA A 183 4.43 -2.36 -18.99
CA ALA A 183 3.19 -2.04 -19.69
C ALA A 183 3.38 -1.59 -21.16
N PHE A 184 4.54 -1.00 -21.49
CA PHE A 184 4.82 -0.49 -22.83
C PHE A 184 5.73 -1.39 -23.66
N LEU A 185 6.52 -2.28 -23.04
CA LEU A 185 7.52 -3.11 -23.73
C LEU A 185 7.20 -4.61 -23.74
N LEU A 186 6.21 -5.09 -22.97
CA LEU A 186 5.69 -6.47 -23.03
C LEU A 186 4.49 -6.57 -23.99
#